data_AF-A0A1C0SVT9-F1
#
_entry.id   AF-A0A1C0SVT9-F1
#
_cell.length_a   1.000
_cell.length_b   1.000
_cell.length_c   1.000
_cell.angle_alpha   90.00
_cell.angle_beta   90.00
_cell.angle_gamma   90.00
#
_symmetry.space_group_name_H-M   'P 1'
#
loop_
_entity.id
_entity.type
_entity.pdbx_description
1 polymer ?
#
loop_
_entity_poly.entity_id
_entity_poly.type
_entity_poly.pdbx_seq_one_letter_code
_entity_poly.pdbx_strand_id
1 'polypeptide(L)'
;MDKVCRVSGCERAAKGRSVRCDAHQTAHRRHGDAEQKGVTTHELKPWATMVETLLKRKPSWSGIVVAADRWAAVVEEAREVSADYIDRGKAMPTWKARAARTVLGLAEDATSRELLVTVASMYLLRESRPARFRSDRAFSFQVTRRCRNMTTVSRGSWFDEASGQVRHCYATPPENEVLALGGWLNEAFGTLALALARAVMAEQKKAGELGERTHHAVMELNG
;
A
#
# COMPACT_ATOMS: atom_id res chain seq x y z
N MET A 1 17.56 23.26 27.27
CA MET A 1 16.97 23.86 26.06
C MET A 1 16.44 22.72 25.21
N ASP A 2 15.13 22.68 24.97
CA ASP A 2 14.53 21.61 24.17
C ASP A 2 14.93 21.77 22.71
N LYS A 3 15.35 20.67 22.07
CA LYS A 3 15.73 20.68 20.65
C LYS A 3 14.48 20.96 19.82
N VAL A 4 14.57 21.83 18.83
CA VAL A 4 13.47 22.04 17.86
C VAL A 4 13.36 20.83 16.94
N CYS A 5 12.13 20.52 16.51
CA CYS A 5 11.85 19.49 15.52
C CYS A 5 12.60 19.75 14.20
N ARG A 6 13.29 18.74 13.66
CA ARG A 6 14.08 18.87 12.41
C ARG A 6 13.28 18.79 11.11
N VAL A 7 11.95 18.68 11.18
CA VAL A 7 11.11 18.74 9.97
C VAL A 7 11.01 20.18 9.50
N SER A 8 11.23 20.42 8.21
CA SER A 8 11.23 21.76 7.63
C SER A 8 9.93 22.51 7.96
N GLY A 9 10.04 23.76 8.40
CA GLY A 9 8.89 24.58 8.79
C GLY A 9 8.18 24.17 10.09
N CYS A 10 8.74 23.25 10.89
CA CYS A 10 8.16 22.87 12.17
C CYS A 10 8.87 23.56 13.35
N GLU A 11 8.12 24.38 14.09
CA GLU A 11 8.65 25.12 15.24
C GLU A 11 8.42 24.40 16.59
N ARG A 12 7.78 23.22 16.58
CA ARG A 12 7.48 22.47 17.81
C ARG A 12 8.74 21.86 18.40
N ALA A 13 8.78 21.71 19.72
CA ALA A 13 9.82 20.99 20.42
C ALA A 13 9.87 19.51 20.00
N ALA A 14 11.08 18.98 19.82
CA ALA A 14 11.33 17.56 19.67
C ALA A 14 11.10 16.85 21.00
N LYS A 15 10.62 15.60 20.96
CA LYS A 15 10.28 14.85 22.18
C LYS A 15 11.33 13.83 22.58
N GLY A 16 11.76 13.88 23.84
CA GLY A 16 12.69 12.92 24.42
C GLY A 16 14.00 12.86 23.63
N ARG A 17 14.39 11.67 23.18
CA ARG A 17 15.60 11.45 22.36
C ARG A 17 15.38 11.59 20.85
N SER A 18 14.15 11.87 20.41
CA SER A 18 13.82 12.05 18.99
C SER A 18 14.37 13.36 18.45
N VAL A 19 14.65 13.41 17.14
CA VAL A 19 14.89 14.67 16.40
C VAL A 19 13.59 15.32 15.88
N ARG A 20 12.45 14.70 16.18
CA ARG A 20 11.11 15.12 15.72
C ARG A 20 10.17 15.34 16.90
N CYS A 21 9.19 16.23 16.74
CA CYS A 21 8.06 16.35 17.65
C CYS A 21 7.17 15.08 17.61
N ASP A 22 6.27 14.94 18.57
CA ASP A 22 5.36 13.78 18.67
C ASP A 22 4.57 13.50 17.39
N ALA A 23 4.01 14.55 16.79
CA ALA A 23 3.19 14.44 15.60
C ALA A 23 4.01 13.90 14.41
N HIS A 24 5.21 14.45 14.18
CA HIS A 24 6.10 14.01 13.11
C HIS A 24 6.74 12.65 13.38
N GLN A 25 6.96 12.29 14.65
CA GLN A 25 7.39 10.93 15.00
C GLN A 25 6.28 9.91 14.72
N THR A 26 5.03 10.26 15.04
CA THR A 26 3.86 9.43 14.75
C THR A 26 3.63 9.29 13.26
N ALA A 27 3.70 10.39 12.50
CA ALA A 27 3.60 10.37 11.03
C ALA A 27 4.68 9.48 10.41
N HIS A 28 5.94 9.65 10.82
CA HIS A 28 7.05 8.82 10.36
C HIS A 28 6.81 7.33 10.64
N ARG A 29 6.33 6.97 11.84
CA ARG A 29 6.01 5.58 12.19
C ARG A 29 4.82 5.02 11.41
N ARG A 30 3.82 5.84 11.09
CA ARG A 30 2.58 5.39 10.42
C ARG A 30 2.66 5.42 8.90
N HIS A 31 3.50 6.28 8.35
CA HIS A 31 3.48 6.64 6.93
C HIS A 31 4.85 6.51 6.26
N GLY A 32 5.89 6.12 7.01
CA GLY A 32 7.25 5.89 6.49
C GLY A 32 8.08 7.16 6.39
N ASP A 33 7.46 8.33 6.44
CA ASP A 33 8.09 9.65 6.41
C ASP A 33 7.27 10.65 7.25
N ALA A 34 7.93 11.66 7.83
CA ALA A 34 7.30 12.62 8.72
C ALA A 34 6.30 13.55 8.00
N GLU A 35 6.52 13.82 6.71
CA GLU A 35 5.68 14.70 5.89
C GLU A 35 4.75 13.92 4.94
N GLN A 36 4.80 12.58 4.98
CA GLN A 36 3.93 11.75 4.17
C GLN A 36 2.49 11.80 4.69
N LYS A 37 1.56 12.13 3.79
CA LYS A 37 0.12 11.99 4.02
C LYS A 37 -0.35 10.60 3.61
N GLY A 38 -1.23 10.01 4.41
CA GLY A 38 -1.84 8.70 4.12
C GLY A 38 -2.59 8.69 2.79
N VAL A 39 -2.51 7.59 2.03
CA VAL A 39 -3.35 7.38 0.83
C VAL A 39 -4.72 6.84 1.27
N THR A 40 -5.78 7.52 0.83
CA THR A 40 -7.15 7.15 1.18
C THR A 40 -7.76 6.19 0.17
N THR A 41 -8.82 5.45 0.56
CA THR A 41 -9.57 4.62 -0.39
C THR A 41 -10.17 5.45 -1.52
N HIS A 42 -10.70 6.64 -1.19
CA HIS A 42 -11.28 7.55 -2.18
C HIS A 42 -10.23 8.05 -3.18
N GLU A 43 -9.03 8.40 -2.70
CA GLU A 43 -7.91 8.80 -3.56
C GLU A 43 -7.48 7.67 -4.49
N LEU A 44 -7.49 6.42 -4.01
CA LEU A 44 -7.02 5.27 -4.77
C LEU A 44 -8.04 4.74 -5.80
N LYS A 45 -9.34 4.97 -5.55
CA LYS A 45 -10.46 4.46 -6.37
C LYS A 45 -10.30 4.67 -7.89
N PRO A 46 -10.01 5.88 -8.41
CA PRO A 46 -9.89 6.07 -9.86
C PRO A 46 -8.77 5.21 -10.47
N TRP A 47 -7.64 5.07 -9.77
CA TRP A 47 -6.52 4.26 -10.22
C TRP A 47 -6.86 2.77 -10.24
N ALA A 48 -7.58 2.30 -9.22
CA ALA A 48 -8.09 0.92 -9.16
C ALA A 48 -9.02 0.61 -10.34
N THR A 49 -9.95 1.51 -10.65
CA THR A 49 -10.85 1.34 -11.80
C THR A 49 -10.10 1.21 -13.13
N MET A 50 -9.01 1.97 -13.31
CA MET A 50 -8.19 1.90 -14.53
C MET A 50 -7.43 0.58 -14.63
N VAL A 51 -6.81 0.13 -13.53
CA VAL A 51 -6.12 -1.16 -13.48
C VAL A 51 -7.10 -2.31 -13.73
N GLU A 52 -8.26 -2.30 -13.09
CA GLU A 52 -9.30 -3.31 -13.30
C GLU A 52 -9.78 -3.35 -14.75
N THR A 53 -10.01 -2.19 -15.36
CA THR A 53 -10.40 -2.08 -16.78
C THR A 53 -9.33 -2.67 -17.70
N LEU A 54 -8.04 -2.45 -17.41
CA LEU A 54 -6.96 -3.07 -18.15
C LEU A 54 -6.96 -4.61 -17.99
N LEU A 55 -7.06 -5.10 -16.75
CA LEU A 55 -7.06 -6.54 -16.47
C LEU A 55 -8.28 -7.26 -17.08
N LYS A 56 -9.45 -6.61 -17.13
CA LYS A 56 -10.65 -7.14 -17.80
C LYS A 56 -10.45 -7.31 -19.31
N ARG A 57 -9.71 -6.40 -19.95
CA ARG A 57 -9.37 -6.50 -21.39
C ARG A 57 -8.23 -7.46 -21.68
N LYS A 58 -7.41 -7.80 -20.68
CA LYS A 58 -6.25 -8.70 -20.81
C LYS A 58 -6.32 -9.86 -19.80
N PRO A 59 -7.37 -10.70 -19.82
CA PRO A 59 -7.55 -11.75 -18.81
C PRO A 59 -6.49 -12.86 -18.90
N SER A 60 -5.91 -13.09 -20.09
CA SER A 60 -4.91 -14.13 -20.35
C SER A 60 -3.46 -13.66 -20.17
N TRP A 61 -3.23 -12.51 -19.53
CA TRP A 61 -1.87 -12.03 -19.32
C TRP A 61 -1.14 -12.97 -18.34
N SER A 62 -0.13 -13.69 -18.83
CA SER A 62 0.65 -14.66 -18.06
C SER A 62 1.19 -14.12 -16.74
N GLY A 63 1.49 -12.82 -16.68
CA GLY A 63 1.90 -12.15 -15.45
C GLY A 63 0.90 -12.33 -14.30
N ILE A 64 -0.41 -12.35 -14.57
CA ILE A 64 -1.45 -12.50 -13.55
C ILE A 64 -1.32 -13.87 -12.86
N VAL A 65 -1.10 -14.93 -13.63
CA VAL A 65 -0.88 -16.30 -13.11
C VAL A 65 0.40 -16.33 -12.28
N VAL A 66 1.50 -15.80 -12.81
CA VAL A 66 2.79 -15.73 -12.08
C VAL A 66 2.66 -14.96 -10.77
N ALA A 67 1.91 -13.85 -10.74
CA ALA A 67 1.68 -13.07 -9.53
C ALA A 67 0.83 -13.83 -8.51
N ALA A 68 -0.16 -14.61 -8.97
CA ALA A 68 -0.95 -15.48 -8.10
C ALA A 68 -0.09 -16.62 -7.50
N ASP A 69 0.77 -17.24 -8.31
CA ASP A 69 1.68 -18.30 -7.85
C ASP A 69 2.69 -17.77 -6.83
N ARG A 70 3.26 -16.58 -7.08
CA ARG A 70 4.15 -15.92 -6.11
C ARG A 70 3.43 -15.55 -4.82
N TRP A 71 2.19 -15.09 -4.92
CA TRP A 71 1.38 -14.84 -3.72
C TRP A 71 1.14 -16.12 -2.93
N ALA A 72 0.82 -17.24 -3.61
CA ALA A 72 0.68 -18.53 -2.95
C ALA A 72 1.97 -18.95 -2.23
N ALA A 73 3.15 -18.76 -2.84
CA ALA A 73 4.44 -19.02 -2.21
C ALA A 73 4.66 -18.16 -0.94
N VAL A 74 4.32 -16.87 -1.00
CA VAL A 74 4.37 -15.96 0.17
C VAL A 74 3.43 -16.43 1.29
N VAL A 75 2.23 -16.91 0.94
CA VAL A 75 1.28 -17.45 1.92
C VAL A 75 1.82 -18.72 2.58
N GLU A 76 2.44 -19.62 1.82
CA GLU A 76 3.06 -20.83 2.38
C GLU A 76 4.25 -20.49 3.29
N GLU A 77 5.12 -19.54 2.91
CA GLU A 77 6.18 -19.04 3.82
C GLU A 77 5.57 -18.48 5.12
N ALA A 78 4.49 -17.71 5.01
CA ALA A 78 3.81 -17.17 6.19
C ALA A 78 3.20 -18.27 7.08
N ARG A 79 2.68 -19.36 6.50
CA ARG A 79 2.21 -20.53 7.25
C ARG A 79 3.35 -21.18 8.01
N GLU A 80 4.49 -21.40 7.36
CA GLU A 80 5.68 -21.98 8.00
C GLU A 80 6.19 -21.12 9.16
N VAL A 81 6.28 -19.80 8.96
CA VAL A 81 6.67 -18.85 10.01
C VAL A 81 5.67 -18.91 11.19
N SER A 82 4.38 -19.00 10.89
CA SER A 82 3.34 -19.10 11.92
C SER A 82 3.43 -20.41 12.70
N ALA A 83 3.63 -21.54 12.01
CA ALA A 83 3.78 -22.86 12.64
C ALA A 83 5.06 -22.96 13.49
N ASP A 84 6.18 -22.43 12.99
CA ASP A 84 7.43 -22.33 13.76
C ASP A 84 7.24 -21.55 15.06
N TYR A 85 6.45 -20.47 15.03
CA TYR A 85 6.21 -19.62 16.19
C TYR A 85 5.19 -20.22 17.18
N ILE A 86 4.02 -20.62 16.68
CA ILE A 86 2.87 -21.04 17.50
C ILE A 86 3.05 -22.48 17.98
N ASP A 87 3.32 -23.40 17.05
CA ASP A 87 3.26 -24.83 17.33
C ASP A 87 4.59 -25.37 17.86
N ARG A 88 5.70 -24.87 17.29
CA ARG A 88 7.05 -25.36 17.60
C ARG A 88 7.77 -24.52 18.66
N GLY A 89 7.19 -23.39 19.08
CA GLY A 89 7.76 -22.50 20.09
C GLY A 89 9.14 -21.94 19.73
N LYS A 90 9.49 -21.87 18.44
CA LYS A 90 10.81 -21.44 17.98
C LYS A 90 10.98 -19.95 18.21
N ALA A 91 12.06 -19.59 18.90
CA ALA A 91 12.39 -18.19 19.15
C ALA A 91 12.60 -17.43 17.83
N MET A 92 11.85 -16.34 17.64
CA MET A 92 11.98 -15.47 16.47
C MET A 92 11.55 -14.04 16.79
N PRO A 93 11.92 -13.05 15.95
CA PRO A 93 11.46 -11.69 16.15
C PRO A 93 9.94 -11.58 16.05
N THR A 94 9.29 -11.02 17.08
CA THR A 94 7.81 -10.92 17.15
C THR A 94 7.19 -10.20 15.96
N TRP A 95 7.87 -9.21 15.38
CA TRP A 95 7.39 -8.51 14.19
C TRP A 95 7.26 -9.43 12.96
N LYS A 96 8.09 -10.48 12.86
CA LYS A 96 8.04 -11.46 11.77
C LYS A 96 6.80 -12.32 11.90
N ALA A 97 6.53 -12.85 13.09
CA ALA A 97 5.31 -13.62 13.38
C ALA A 97 4.03 -12.78 13.16
N ARG A 98 4.04 -11.49 13.52
CA ARG A 98 2.90 -10.60 13.25
C ARG A 98 2.69 -10.30 11.76
N ALA A 99 3.78 -10.13 11.00
CA ALA A 99 3.71 -9.98 9.55
C ALA A 99 3.13 -11.24 8.90
N ALA A 100 3.59 -12.43 9.30
CA ALA A 100 3.05 -13.73 8.87
C ALA A 100 1.55 -13.84 9.14
N ARG A 101 1.13 -13.55 10.37
CA ARG A 101 -0.30 -13.53 10.73
C ARG A 101 -1.11 -12.56 9.87
N THR A 102 -0.55 -11.40 9.52
CA THR A 102 -1.23 -10.44 8.64
C THR A 102 -1.35 -10.96 7.22
N VAL A 103 -0.32 -11.63 6.67
CA VAL A 103 -0.40 -12.29 5.35
C VAL A 103 -1.47 -13.37 5.33
N LEU A 104 -1.53 -14.21 6.36
CA LEU A 104 -2.56 -15.24 6.46
C LEU A 104 -3.97 -14.65 6.50
N GLY A 105 -4.17 -13.56 7.27
CA GLY A 105 -5.43 -12.82 7.27
C GLY A 105 -5.77 -12.20 5.91
N LEU A 106 -4.79 -11.69 5.18
CA LEU A 106 -5.02 -11.19 3.81
C LEU A 106 -5.40 -12.31 2.84
N ALA A 107 -4.80 -13.50 2.97
CA ALA A 107 -5.13 -14.65 2.14
C ALA A 107 -6.54 -15.20 2.41
N GLU A 108 -7.05 -15.00 3.63
CA GLU A 108 -8.43 -15.34 4.00
C GLU A 108 -9.43 -14.28 3.55
N ASP A 109 -9.12 -13.00 3.75
CA ASP A 109 -10.06 -11.89 3.54
C ASP A 109 -10.03 -11.30 2.11
N ALA A 110 -9.02 -11.62 1.29
CA ALA A 110 -8.84 -11.03 -0.03
C ALA A 110 -8.24 -12.00 -1.06
N THR A 111 -8.70 -11.88 -2.31
CA THR A 111 -8.12 -12.62 -3.43
C THR A 111 -6.77 -12.04 -3.86
N SER A 112 -5.91 -12.88 -4.46
CA SER A 112 -4.65 -12.43 -5.07
C SER A 112 -4.87 -11.32 -6.11
N ARG A 113 -6.00 -11.35 -6.81
CA ARG A 113 -6.39 -10.32 -7.79
C ARG A 113 -6.71 -8.99 -7.13
N GLU A 114 -7.45 -8.97 -6.02
CA GLU A 114 -7.77 -7.73 -5.31
C GLU A 114 -6.52 -7.09 -4.69
N LEU A 115 -5.61 -7.91 -4.16
CA LEU A 115 -4.29 -7.47 -3.69
C LEU A 115 -3.46 -6.90 -4.84
N LEU A 116 -3.37 -7.61 -5.97
CA LEU A 116 -2.68 -7.15 -7.17
C LEU A 116 -3.24 -5.80 -7.65
N VAL A 117 -4.56 -5.66 -7.75
CA VAL A 117 -5.22 -4.40 -8.15
C VAL A 117 -4.81 -3.28 -7.18
N THR A 118 -4.86 -3.54 -5.88
CA THR A 118 -4.49 -2.56 -4.86
C THR A 118 -3.03 -2.13 -4.99
N VAL A 119 -2.10 -3.07 -5.12
CA VAL A 119 -0.67 -2.78 -5.30
C VAL A 119 -0.43 -2.04 -6.62
N ALA A 120 -0.95 -2.53 -7.74
CA ALA A 120 -0.83 -1.89 -9.04
C ALA A 120 -1.42 -0.46 -9.07
N SER A 121 -2.52 -0.22 -8.36
CA SER A 121 -3.11 1.12 -8.21
C SER A 121 -2.17 2.08 -7.48
N MET A 122 -1.45 1.59 -6.46
CA MET A 122 -0.45 2.37 -5.75
C MET A 122 0.74 2.72 -6.66
N TYR A 123 1.23 1.74 -7.45
CA TYR A 123 2.27 1.97 -8.45
C TYR A 123 1.81 2.97 -9.52
N LEU A 124 0.58 2.85 -10.01
CA LEU A 124 0.02 3.77 -10.99
C LEU A 124 -0.10 5.20 -10.44
N LEU A 125 -0.57 5.36 -9.19
CA LEU A 125 -0.59 6.66 -8.52
C LEU A 125 0.82 7.24 -8.40
N ARG A 126 1.83 6.41 -8.09
CA ARG A 126 3.23 6.84 -7.99
C ARG A 126 3.78 7.30 -9.33
N GLU A 127 3.60 6.52 -10.39
CA GLU A 127 4.08 6.87 -11.74
C GLU A 127 3.37 8.14 -12.25
N SER A 128 2.08 8.30 -11.95
CA SER A 128 1.28 9.46 -12.38
C SER A 128 1.59 10.72 -11.57
N ARG A 129 1.92 10.57 -10.28
CA ARG A 129 2.17 11.68 -9.34
C ARG A 129 3.38 11.37 -8.46
N PRO A 130 4.62 11.43 -8.98
CA PRO A 130 5.81 11.06 -8.20
C PRO A 130 5.96 11.85 -6.90
N ALA A 131 5.64 13.15 -6.92
CA ALA A 131 5.67 14.03 -5.74
C ALA A 131 4.67 13.66 -4.63
N ARG A 132 3.74 12.72 -4.89
CA ARG A 132 2.76 12.25 -3.89
C ARG A 132 3.39 11.44 -2.77
N PHE A 133 4.54 10.82 -3.04
CA PHE A 133 5.29 10.01 -2.09
C PHE A 133 6.61 10.69 -1.76
N ARG A 134 6.85 10.94 -0.47
CA ARG A 134 8.06 11.65 -0.01
C ARG A 134 9.35 10.83 -0.16
N SER A 135 9.22 9.51 -0.16
CA SER A 135 10.33 8.57 -0.31
C SER A 135 9.82 7.20 -0.74
N ASP A 136 10.73 6.33 -1.19
CA ASP A 136 10.42 4.91 -1.45
C ASP A 136 9.89 4.20 -0.22
N ARG A 137 10.46 4.53 0.94
CA ARG A 137 10.00 4.04 2.22
C ARG A 137 8.55 4.48 2.49
N ALA A 138 8.23 5.75 2.27
CA ALA A 138 6.87 6.24 2.42
C ALA A 138 5.90 5.50 1.48
N PHE A 139 6.32 5.24 0.24
CA PHE A 139 5.55 4.44 -0.71
C PHE A 139 5.28 3.02 -0.19
N SER A 140 6.31 2.29 0.24
CA SER A 140 6.15 0.93 0.79
C SER A 140 5.21 0.91 2.00
N PHE A 141 5.29 1.91 2.89
CA PHE A 141 4.36 2.04 4.02
C PHE A 141 2.91 2.21 3.57
N GLN A 142 2.66 3.01 2.53
CA GLN A 142 1.31 3.21 2.03
C GLN A 142 0.77 1.97 1.33
N VAL A 143 1.59 1.24 0.57
CA VAL A 143 1.22 -0.05 -0.02
C VAL A 143 0.79 -1.02 1.08
N THR A 144 1.66 -1.25 2.07
CA THR A 144 1.39 -2.13 3.20
C THR A 144 0.11 -1.73 3.94
N ARG A 145 -0.04 -0.44 4.26
CA ARG A 145 -1.23 0.06 4.96
C ARG A 145 -2.49 -0.18 4.14
N ARG A 146 -2.43 -0.03 2.82
CA ARG A 146 -3.60 -0.19 1.98
C ARG A 146 -4.07 -1.63 1.88
N CYS A 147 -3.13 -2.56 1.73
CA CYS A 147 -3.41 -4.00 1.74
C CYS A 147 -3.86 -4.45 3.13
N ARG A 148 -3.16 -4.09 4.20
CA ARG A 148 -3.52 -4.47 5.58
C ARG A 148 -4.94 -4.04 5.99
N ASN A 149 -5.44 -2.94 5.45
CA ASN A 149 -6.82 -2.50 5.68
C ASN A 149 -7.89 -3.37 4.99
N MET A 150 -7.49 -4.37 4.18
CA MET A 150 -8.39 -5.36 3.58
C MET A 150 -8.66 -6.54 4.53
N THR A 151 -7.83 -6.74 5.56
CA THR A 151 -8.04 -7.80 6.55
C THR A 151 -8.53 -7.25 7.90
N THR A 152 -9.34 -8.06 8.59
CA THR A 152 -9.82 -7.76 9.94
C THR A 152 -8.88 -8.25 11.05
N VAL A 153 -7.91 -9.12 10.74
CA VAL A 153 -6.93 -9.67 11.71
C VAL A 153 -6.10 -8.58 12.40
N SER A 154 -6.00 -7.42 11.75
CA SER A 154 -5.32 -6.22 12.23
C SER A 154 -6.19 -5.27 13.07
N ARG A 155 -7.45 -5.66 13.34
CA ARG A 155 -8.48 -4.83 13.97
C ARG A 155 -8.72 -5.30 15.40
N GLY A 156 -8.35 -4.47 16.38
CA GLY A 156 -8.91 -4.57 17.72
C GLY A 156 -10.31 -3.99 17.75
N SER A 157 -11.14 -4.42 18.71
CA SER A 157 -12.45 -3.82 18.97
C SER A 157 -12.63 -3.56 20.46
N TRP A 158 -13.28 -2.46 20.79
CA TRP A 158 -13.76 -2.19 22.14
C TRP A 158 -15.20 -1.69 22.07
N PHE A 159 -15.99 -2.05 23.07
CA PHE A 159 -17.34 -1.52 23.22
C PHE A 159 -17.26 -0.12 23.79
N ASP A 160 -17.82 0.86 23.09
CA ASP A 160 -17.94 2.24 23.59
C ASP A 160 -19.33 2.42 24.23
N GLU A 161 -19.36 2.33 25.56
CA GLU A 161 -20.59 2.40 26.36
C GLU A 161 -21.36 3.71 26.14
N ALA A 162 -20.66 4.82 25.88
CA ALA A 162 -21.27 6.12 25.65
C ALA A 162 -22.02 6.23 24.31
N SER A 163 -21.58 5.49 23.28
CA SER A 163 -22.26 5.46 21.98
C SER A 163 -23.09 4.20 21.74
N GLY A 164 -22.98 3.20 22.62
CA GLY A 164 -23.58 1.87 22.45
C GLY A 164 -23.05 1.10 21.24
N GLN A 165 -21.91 1.52 20.68
CA GLN A 165 -21.35 0.95 19.44
C GLN A 165 -20.01 0.26 19.71
N VAL A 166 -19.75 -0.81 18.95
CA VAL A 166 -18.43 -1.43 18.89
C VAL A 166 -17.53 -0.53 18.05
N ARG A 167 -16.52 0.06 18.70
CA ARG A 167 -15.47 0.82 18.02
C ARG A 167 -14.29 -0.09 17.68
N HIS A 168 -13.64 0.20 16.57
CA HIS A 168 -12.49 -0.56 16.10
C HIS A 168 -11.18 0.23 16.23
N CYS A 169 -10.14 -0.37 16.81
CA CYS A 169 -8.79 0.21 16.87
C CYS A 169 -7.91 -0.53 15.90
N TYR A 170 -7.20 0.25 15.10
CA TYR A 170 -6.05 -0.26 14.37
C TYR A 170 -4.82 0.07 15.22
N ALA A 171 -4.28 -0.93 15.90
CA ALA A 171 -2.97 -0.79 16.52
C ALA A 171 -1.97 -0.38 15.43
N THR A 172 -1.14 0.63 15.72
CA THR A 172 -0.06 1.03 14.81
C THR A 172 0.97 -0.10 14.83
N PRO A 173 1.18 -0.82 13.72
CA PRO A 173 2.14 -1.92 13.69
C PRO A 173 3.56 -1.39 13.91
N PRO A 174 4.48 -2.20 14.49
CA PRO A 174 5.89 -1.90 14.53
C PRO A 174 6.45 -1.65 13.12
N GLU A 175 7.45 -0.80 13.03
CA GLU A 175 8.09 -0.43 11.76
C GLU A 175 8.55 -1.64 10.93
N ASN A 176 9.23 -2.58 11.58
CA ASN A 176 9.76 -3.78 10.93
C ASN A 176 8.64 -4.71 10.42
N GLU A 177 7.48 -4.72 11.07
CA GLU A 177 6.30 -5.47 10.59
C GLU A 177 5.78 -4.86 9.28
N VAL A 178 5.70 -3.53 9.21
CA VAL A 178 5.26 -2.82 7.99
C VAL A 178 6.21 -3.05 6.82
N LEU A 179 7.52 -2.99 7.10
CA LEU A 179 8.56 -3.21 6.09
C LEU A 179 8.58 -4.66 5.61
N ALA A 180 8.48 -5.63 6.51
CA ALA A 180 8.43 -7.05 6.16
C ALA A 180 7.21 -7.35 5.28
N LEU A 181 6.01 -6.88 5.68
CA LEU A 181 4.80 -7.05 4.89
C LEU A 181 4.88 -6.35 3.52
N GLY A 182 5.51 -5.16 3.46
CA GLY A 182 5.76 -4.47 2.20
C GLY A 182 6.74 -5.21 1.29
N GLY A 183 7.73 -5.89 1.86
CA GLY A 183 8.65 -6.77 1.13
C GLY A 183 7.91 -7.91 0.46
N TRP A 184 7.17 -8.69 1.23
CA TRP A 184 6.38 -9.83 0.72
C TRP A 184 5.32 -9.43 -0.32
N LEU A 185 4.62 -8.30 -0.13
CA LEU A 185 3.69 -7.79 -1.13
C LEU A 185 4.38 -7.40 -2.45
N ASN A 186 5.56 -6.79 -2.38
CA ASN A 186 6.33 -6.42 -3.57
C ASN A 186 6.99 -7.63 -4.24
N GLU A 187 7.39 -8.63 -3.47
CA GLU A 187 7.88 -9.90 -3.99
C GLU A 187 6.81 -10.62 -4.83
N ALA A 188 5.58 -10.68 -4.31
CA ALA A 188 4.45 -11.27 -5.03
C ALA A 188 4.03 -10.45 -6.25
N PHE A 189 3.83 -9.14 -6.06
CA PHE A 189 3.09 -8.31 -7.02
C PHE A 189 3.90 -7.21 -7.69
N GLY A 190 5.02 -6.77 -7.13
CA GLY A 190 5.69 -5.51 -7.48
C GLY A 190 6.09 -5.40 -8.95
N THR A 191 6.67 -6.46 -9.52
CA THR A 191 7.08 -6.47 -10.94
C THR A 191 5.88 -6.29 -11.87
N LEU A 192 4.81 -7.07 -11.65
CA LEU A 192 3.61 -6.98 -12.48
C LEU A 192 2.85 -5.66 -12.23
N ALA A 193 2.79 -5.21 -10.99
CA ALA A 193 2.15 -3.96 -10.60
C ALA A 193 2.77 -2.76 -11.33
N LEU A 194 4.10 -2.69 -11.42
CA LEU A 194 4.80 -1.66 -12.20
C LEU A 194 4.52 -1.79 -13.71
N ALA A 195 4.52 -3.01 -14.25
CA ALA A 195 4.21 -3.24 -15.66
C ALA A 195 2.77 -2.82 -16.02
N LEU A 196 1.80 -3.14 -15.15
CA LEU A 196 0.41 -2.71 -15.29
C LEU A 196 0.28 -1.19 -15.23
N ALA A 197 0.92 -0.54 -14.25
CA ALA A 197 0.92 0.92 -14.12
C ALA A 197 1.43 1.60 -15.40
N ARG A 198 2.55 1.13 -15.95
CA ARG A 198 3.12 1.67 -17.19
C ARG A 198 2.25 1.41 -18.41
N ALA A 199 1.61 0.24 -18.49
CA ALA A 199 0.68 -0.07 -19.56
C ALA A 199 -0.54 0.86 -19.54
N VAL A 200 -1.10 1.12 -18.36
CA VAL A 200 -2.20 2.08 -18.19
C VAL A 200 -1.78 3.48 -18.63
N MET A 201 -0.62 3.96 -18.17
CA MET A 201 -0.09 5.28 -18.56
C MET A 201 0.12 5.40 -20.08
N ALA A 202 0.63 4.34 -20.71
CA ALA A 202 0.83 4.31 -22.15
C ALA A 202 -0.49 4.38 -22.93
N GLU A 203 -1.55 3.72 -22.44
CA GLU A 203 -2.88 3.82 -23.05
C GLU A 203 -3.49 5.22 -22.90
N GLN A 204 -3.34 5.85 -21.73
CA GLN A 204 -3.81 7.23 -21.53
C GLN A 204 -3.09 8.21 -22.43
N LYS A 205 -1.77 8.08 -22.58
CA LYS A 205 -0.98 8.93 -23.47
C LYS A 205 -1.47 8.81 -24.92
N LYS A 206 -1.64 7.59 -25.43
CA LYS A 206 -2.15 7.33 -26.78
C LYS A 206 -3.56 7.90 -26.99
N ALA A 207 -4.43 7.76 -25.99
CA ALA A 207 -5.78 8.32 -26.05
C ALA A 207 -5.77 9.87 -26.07
N GLY A 208 -4.88 10.50 -25.31
CA GLY A 208 -4.68 11.96 -25.33
C GLY A 208 -4.19 12.46 -26.69
N GLU A 209 -3.14 11.84 -27.23
CA GLU A 209 -2.59 12.18 -28.55
C GLU A 209 -3.63 12.02 -29.68
N LEU A 210 -4.45 10.96 -29.62
CA LEU A 210 -5.55 10.78 -30.58
C LEU A 210 -6.60 11.89 -30.44
N GLY A 211 -6.97 12.24 -29.20
CA GLY A 211 -7.90 13.34 -28.91
C GLY A 211 -7.43 14.67 -29.48
N GLU A 212 -6.18 15.04 -29.23
CA GLU A 212 -5.56 16.27 -29.76
C GLU A 212 -5.58 16.29 -31.30
N ARG A 213 -5.23 15.17 -31.93
CA ARG A 213 -5.26 15.03 -33.41
C ARG A 213 -6.68 15.16 -33.96
N THR A 214 -7.66 14.53 -33.32
CA THR A 214 -9.06 14.66 -33.73
C THR A 214 -9.58 16.08 -33.55
N HIS A 215 -9.22 16.76 -32.46
CA HIS A 215 -9.59 18.15 -32.22
C HIS A 215 -8.98 19.08 -33.28
N HIS A 216 -7.69 18.90 -33.60
CA HIS A 216 -7.03 19.67 -34.65
C HIS A 216 -7.69 19.49 -36.03
N ALA A 217 -7.99 18.24 -36.41
CA ALA A 217 -8.65 17.94 -37.68
C ALA A 217 -10.07 18.54 -37.76
N VAL A 218 -10.82 18.56 -36.65
CA VAL A 218 -12.14 19.21 -36.59
C VAL A 218 -12.03 20.72 -36.72
N MET A 219 -11.02 21.34 -36.12
CA MET A 219 -10.76 22.79 -36.27
C MET A 219 -10.39 23.16 -37.72
N GLU A 220 -9.60 22.32 -38.41
CA GLU A 220 -9.22 22.52 -39.82
C GLU A 220 -10.40 22.37 -40.79
N LEU A 221 -11.41 21.55 -40.46
CA LEU A 221 -12.59 21.36 -41.31
C LEU A 221 -13.66 22.45 -41.11
N ASN A 222 -13.60 23.20 -40.01
CA ASN A 222 -14.58 24.24 -39.65
C ASN A 222 -14.06 25.68 -39.87
N GLY A 223 -12.83 25.86 -40.35
CA GLY A 223 -12.23 27.14 -40.70
C GLY A 223 -12.05 27.30 -42.20
#